data_AF-A0A7V2XYF7-F1
#
_entry.id   AF-A0A7V2XYF7-F1
#
_cell.length_a   1.000
_cell.length_b   1.000
_cell.length_c   1.000
_cell.angle_alpha   90.00
_cell.angle_beta   90.00
_cell.angle_gamma   90.00
#
_symmetry.space_group_name_H-M   'P 1'
#
loop_
_entity.id
_entity.type
_entity.pdbx_description
1 polymer ?
#
loop_
_entity_poly.entity_id
_entity_poly.type
_entity_poly.pdbx_seq_one_letter_code
_entity_poly.pdbx_strand_id
1 'polypeptide(L)' 'MGAKLYKVICRGMTDDFVDTPFGIAYAVADNAEEAYRKVRNSLDARNLGFAKDREMKRIELIAEDEDYPKCGIRLYR' A
#
# COMPACT_ATOMS: atom_id res chain seq x y z
N MET A 1 -17.65 4.47 8.73
CA MET A 1 -16.94 4.09 7.49
C MET A 1 -15.99 2.98 7.88
N GLY A 2 -16.05 1.85 7.19
CA GLY A 2 -15.16 0.72 7.43
C GLY A 2 -13.73 1.01 7.04
N ALA A 3 -12.77 0.43 7.76
CA ALA A 3 -11.37 0.47 7.36
C ALA A 3 -11.17 -0.27 6.02
N LYS A 4 -10.24 0.18 5.18
CA LYS A 4 -9.98 -0.46 3.88
C LYS A 4 -8.55 -0.92 3.76
N LEU A 5 -8.34 -2.09 3.18
CA LEU A 5 -7.03 -2.63 2.89
C LEU A 5 -6.60 -2.21 1.48
N TYR A 6 -5.51 -1.47 1.41
CA TYR A 6 -4.90 -1.03 0.15
C TYR A 6 -3.58 -1.74 -0.10
N LYS A 7 -3.33 -2.12 -1.35
CA LYS A 7 -2.02 -2.52 -1.86
C LYS A 7 -1.39 -1.33 -2.55
N VAL A 8 -0.30 -0.83 -1.97
CA VAL A 8 0.49 0.29 -2.49
C VAL A 8 1.71 -0.28 -3.20
N ILE A 9 1.89 0.10 -4.47
CA ILE A 9 3.02 -0.31 -5.29
C ILE A 9 3.87 0.92 -5.60
N CYS A 10 5.12 0.92 -5.16
CA CYS A 10 6.13 1.95 -5.43
C CYS A 10 6.96 1.62 -6.69
N ARG A 11 7.58 2.64 -7.30
CA ARG A 11 8.26 2.53 -8.60
C ARG A 11 9.54 1.69 -8.60
N GLY A 12 10.40 1.84 -7.60
CA GLY A 12 11.81 1.43 -7.72
C GLY A 12 12.35 0.55 -6.60
N MET A 13 11.50 -0.18 -5.90
CA MET A 13 11.92 -1.14 -4.87
C MET A 13 11.78 -2.59 -5.35
N THR A 14 12.12 -2.83 -6.62
CA THR A 14 12.28 -4.16 -7.19
C THR A 14 13.77 -4.42 -7.30
N ASP A 15 14.29 -5.34 -6.48
CA ASP A 15 15.61 -5.89 -6.71
C ASP A 15 15.46 -7.00 -7.73
N ASP A 16 16.17 -6.92 -8.87
CA ASP A 16 16.13 -7.95 -9.91
C ASP A 16 16.77 -9.29 -9.45
N PHE A 17 17.49 -9.30 -8.31
CA PHE A 17 18.10 -10.50 -7.74
C PHE A 17 17.21 -11.24 -6.73
N VAL A 18 16.25 -10.56 -6.13
CA VAL A 18 15.38 -11.13 -5.11
C VAL A 18 13.95 -10.96 -5.61
N ASP A 19 13.32 -12.07 -5.98
CA ASP A 19 11.95 -12.19 -6.52
C ASP A 19 10.84 -11.69 -5.56
N THR A 20 11.22 -10.91 -4.55
CA THR A 20 10.36 -10.25 -3.58
C THR A 20 10.35 -8.74 -3.85
N PRO A 21 9.30 -8.20 -4.47
CA PRO A 21 9.20 -6.76 -4.70
C PRO A 21 8.98 -6.04 -3.36
N PHE A 22 10.05 -5.47 -2.78
CA PHE A 22 9.97 -4.51 -1.66
C PHE A 22 9.13 -3.27 -2.01
N GLY A 23 8.82 -3.07 -3.29
CA GLY A 23 7.90 -2.06 -3.79
C GLY A 23 6.43 -2.33 -3.49
N ILE A 24 6.04 -3.47 -2.90
CA ILE A 24 4.65 -3.74 -2.54
C ILE A 24 4.47 -3.60 -1.01
N ALA A 25 3.56 -2.74 -0.61
CA ALA A 25 3.15 -2.58 0.78
C ALA A 25 1.62 -2.71 0.91
N TYR A 26 1.15 -3.25 2.03
CA TYR A 26 -0.26 -3.28 2.37
C TYR A 26 -0.52 -2.33 3.52
N ALA A 27 -1.52 -1.46 3.37
CA ALA A 27 -1.86 -0.45 4.36
C ALA A 27 -3.36 -0.41 4.60
N VAL A 28 -3.75 -0.38 5.87
CA VAL A 28 -5.13 -0.15 6.29
C VAL A 28 -5.37 1.35 6.42
N ALA A 29 -6.35 1.89 5.72
CA ALA A 29 -6.68 3.31 5.69
C ALA A 29 -8.13 3.56 5.28
N ASP A 30 -8.63 4.77 5.48
CA ASP A 30 -10.00 5.13 5.09
C ASP A 30 -10.11 5.40 3.59
N ASN A 31 -9.01 5.86 2.99
CA ASN A 31 -8.87 6.19 1.58
C ASN A 31 -7.46 5.91 1.04
N ALA A 32 -7.34 5.91 -0.29
CA ALA A 32 -6.10 5.62 -1.00
C ALA A 32 -4.96 6.61 -0.69
N GLU A 33 -5.27 7.90 -0.53
CA GLU A 33 -4.27 8.93 -0.22
C GLU A 33 -3.63 8.70 1.15
N GLU A 34 -4.45 8.39 2.16
CA GLU A 34 -3.98 8.08 3.50
C GLU A 34 -3.14 6.78 3.52
N ALA A 35 -3.54 5.76 2.77
CA ALA A 35 -2.75 4.54 2.60
C ALA A 35 -1.36 4.84 2.01
N TYR A 36 -1.29 5.61 0.92
CA TYR A 36 -0.01 6.01 0.33
C TYR A 36 0.83 6.82 1.32
N ARG A 37 0.23 7.80 2.01
CA ARG A 37 0.93 8.62 3.01
C ARG A 37 1.51 7.77 4.15
N LYS A 38 0.78 6.78 4.66
CA LYS A 38 1.28 5.84 5.68
C LYS A 38 2.51 5.09 5.17
N VAL A 39 2.45 4.56 3.95
CA VAL A 39 3.58 3.85 3.34
C VAL A 39 4.78 4.78 3.13
N ARG A 40 4.56 5.97 2.55
CA ARG A 40 5.62 6.97 2.28
C ARG A 40 6.33 7.39 3.57
N ASN A 41 5.56 7.78 4.60
CA ASN A 41 6.11 8.19 5.90
C ASN A 41 6.93 7.07 6.55
N SER A 42 6.47 5.83 6.44
CA SER A 42 7.18 4.67 6.98
C SER A 42 8.50 4.39 6.24
N LEU A 43 8.53 4.59 4.92
CA LEU A 43 9.76 4.46 4.12
C LEU A 43 10.75 5.59 4.42
N ASP A 44 10.27 6.83 4.59
CA ASP A 44 11.10 7.98 4.92
C ASP A 44 11.70 7.87 6.32
N ALA A 45 10.90 7.49 7.32
CA ALA A 45 11.37 7.31 8.70
C ALA A 45 12.45 6.23 8.84
N ARG A 46 12.40 5.20 7.98
CA ARG A 46 13.38 4.10 7.95
C ARG A 46 14.51 4.31 6.93
N ASN A 47 14.47 5.41 6.19
CA ASN A 47 15.37 5.72 5.09
C ASN A 47 15.54 4.57 4.07
N LEU A 48 14.44 3.95 3.65
CA LEU A 48 14.44 2.78 2.75
C LEU A 48 14.25 3.18 1.28
N GLY A 49 15.15 2.75 0.39
CA GLY A 49 15.12 3.03 -1.06
C GLY A 49 15.51 4.47 -1.41
N PHE A 50 15.79 4.77 -2.69
CA PHE A 50 16.04 6.16 -3.12
C PHE A 50 14.74 6.95 -3.24
N ALA A 51 14.81 8.28 -3.18
CA ALA A 51 13.61 9.14 -3.26
C ALA A 51 12.75 8.86 -4.51
N LYS A 52 13.39 8.62 -5.65
CA LYS A 52 12.76 8.23 -6.93
C LYS A 52 12.05 6.87 -6.87
N ASP A 53 12.51 5.96 -6.00
CA ASP A 53 12.00 4.60 -5.89
C ASP A 53 10.76 4.52 -5.00
N ARG A 54 10.64 5.46 -4.06
CA ARG A 54 9.53 5.59 -3.10
C ARG A 54 8.26 6.19 -3.73
N GLU A 55 8.35 6.72 -4.95
CA GLU A 55 7.20 7.26 -5.66
C GLU A 55 6.13 6.19 -5.94
N MET A 56 4.86 6.55 -5.76
CA MET A 56 3.75 5.66 -6.05
C MET A 56 3.67 5.35 -7.55
N LYS A 57 3.66 4.06 -7.89
CA LYS A 57 3.35 3.56 -9.23
C LYS A 57 1.86 3.24 -9.36
N ARG A 58 1.29 2.55 -8.37
CA ARG A 58 -0.11 2.11 -8.37
C ARG A 58 -0.62 1.93 -6.94
N ILE A 59 -1.91 2.12 -6.75
CA ILE A 59 -2.61 1.77 -5.51
C ILE A 59 -3.90 1.03 -5.83
N GLU A 60 -4.18 -0.04 -5.10
CA GLU A 60 -5.32 -0.91 -5.35
C GLU A 60 -6.09 -1.14 -4.05
N LEU A 61 -7.42 -1.06 -4.11
CA LEU A 61 -8.29 -1.48 -3.01
C LEU A 61 -8.43 -3.00 -3.05
N ILE A 62 -8.06 -3.66 -1.95
CA ILE A 62 -8.05 -5.12 -1.85
C ILE A 62 -9.22 -5.65 -1.03
N ALA A 63 -9.60 -4.96 0.05
CA ALA A 63 -10.71 -5.36 0.91
C ALA A 63 -11.28 -4.16 1.67
N GLU A 64 -12.54 -4.26 2.08
CA GLU A 64 -13.23 -3.24 2.89
C GLU A 64 -13.86 -3.89 4.14
N ASP A 65 -13.74 -3.23 5.29
CA ASP A 65 -14.34 -3.64 6.57
C ASP A 65 -15.78 -3.12 6.66
N GLU A 66 -16.62 -3.60 5.74
CA GLU A 66 -18.05 -3.32 5.69
C GLU A 66 -18.80 -4.63 5.42
N ASP A 67 -20.05 -4.75 5.89
CA ASP A 67 -20.86 -5.98 5.68
C ASP A 67 -21.15 -6.24 4.19
N TYR A 68 -21.19 -5.17 3.38
CA TYR A 68 -21.42 -5.22 1.94
C TYR A 68 -20.32 -4.42 1.21
N PRO A 69 -19.10 -4.99 1.10
CA PRO A 69 -17.96 -4.30 0.52
C PRO A 69 -18.19 -4.07 -0.98
N LYS A 70 -17.91 -2.85 -1.46
CA LYS A 70 -18.04 -2.50 -2.89
C LYS A 70 -17.02 -3.22 -3.75
N CYS A 71 -15.84 -3.50 -3.19
CA CYS A 71 -14.82 -4.32 -3.86
C CYS A 71 -15.12 -5.83 -3.86
N GLY A 72 -16.22 -6.26 -3.24
CA GLY A 72 -16.62 -7.68 -3.17
C GLY A 72 -15.79 -8.53 -2.20
N ILE A 73 -14.84 -7.92 -1.48
CA ILE A 73 -13.96 -8.62 -0.53
C ILE A 73 -14.09 -7.96 0.84
N ARG A 74 -14.51 -8.75 1.83
CA ARG A 74 -14.65 -8.30 3.21
C ARG A 74 -13.31 -8.38 3.93
N LEU A 75 -12.91 -7.30 4.59
CA LEU A 75 -11.80 -7.27 5.52
C LEU A 75 -12.30 -7.73 6.89
N TYR A 76 -11.62 -8.71 7.49
CA TYR A 76 -11.77 -9.03 8.90
C TYR A 76 -10.57 -8.45 9.64
N ARG A 77 -10.85 -7.59 10.61
CA ARG A 77 -9.85 -6.87 11.41
C ARG A 77 -9.74 -7.46 12.80
#